data_AF-A0A8B6D7Q6-F1
#
_entry.id   AF-A0A8B6D7Q6-F1
#
_cell.length_a   1.000
_cell.length_b   1.000
_cell.length_c   1.000
_cell.angle_alpha   90.00
_cell.angle_beta   90.00
_cell.angle_gamma   90.00
#
_symmetry.space_group_name_H-M   'P 1'
#
loop_
_entity.id
_entity.type
_entity.pdbx_description
1 polymer ?
#
loop_
_entity_poly.entity_id
_entity_poly.type
_entity_poly.pdbx_seq_one_letter_code
_entity_poly.pdbx_strand_id
1 'polypeptide(L)'
;MWQTNQKVEIQKQQTLISNNANKTNSAKPGKGKASMNETSSSNSDKAQSYIDKFMNTPQSQRRNLSQHHTPPTPPENLHDRTTDNACHYTDYCSNGGSCSQDISGDLTCSCVGGWTGDICTEEKVNLCAENVDNLYTYWNTTEESTLSTLVCNGEYVGYVSRYCSSEGNWEEPNYSNCTSKSIQHIKEQTAQLLSGYSANDSVIIILDDLENITRNNNELRSGDLLTSSAVLNDIAKYVTNHTENLSVDQLEIFGSLCDNLLDERNHQPWEELNNEGTGGVTSLVGAVTEFTNAFTDVLDDEISLVVAKENIVIEVGKASLDEIVVPDRLKTSDSWISDSATEIKLKKNICSGLTGFSSTFYRNISNLFPKYLIQNG
;
A
#
# COMPACT_ATOMS: atom_id res chain seq x y z
N MET A 1 -3.76 -32.13 9.33
CA MET A 1 -3.63 -32.09 7.85
C MET A 1 -3.20 -30.73 7.30
N TRP A 2 -3.18 -29.64 8.08
CA TRP A 2 -2.71 -28.31 7.65
C TRP A 2 -1.17 -28.12 7.65
N GLN A 3 -0.45 -28.76 8.56
CA GLN A 3 1.03 -28.64 8.65
C GLN A 3 1.78 -29.33 7.50
N THR A 4 1.18 -30.33 6.85
CA THR A 4 1.84 -31.09 5.77
C THR A 4 1.84 -30.30 4.46
N ASN A 5 0.83 -29.48 4.20
CA ASN A 5 0.70 -28.73 2.94
C ASN A 5 1.61 -27.48 2.90
N GLN A 6 1.87 -26.82 4.04
CA GLN A 6 2.82 -25.70 4.08
C GLN A 6 4.28 -26.14 3.85
N LYS A 7 4.68 -27.33 4.31
CA LYS A 7 6.03 -27.86 4.05
C LYS A 7 6.29 -28.17 2.58
N VAL A 8 5.27 -28.61 1.84
CA VAL A 8 5.38 -28.93 0.40
C VAL A 8 5.54 -27.66 -0.43
N GLU A 9 4.89 -26.57 -0.06
CA GLU A 9 4.95 -25.31 -0.83
C GLU A 9 6.25 -24.53 -0.57
N ILE A 10 6.78 -24.57 0.66
CA ILE A 10 8.09 -24.00 1.00
C ILE A 10 9.24 -24.75 0.29
N GLN A 11 9.15 -26.08 0.14
CA GLN A 11 10.13 -26.86 -0.63
C GLN A 11 10.10 -26.54 -2.13
N LYS A 12 8.93 -26.24 -2.72
CA LYS A 12 8.84 -25.82 -4.13
C LYS A 12 9.48 -24.45 -4.35
N GLN A 13 9.30 -23.51 -3.43
CA GLN A 13 9.90 -22.17 -3.53
C GLN A 13 11.43 -22.20 -3.34
N GLN A 14 11.96 -23.03 -2.43
CA GLN A 14 13.40 -23.20 -2.26
C GLN A 14 14.08 -23.87 -3.47
N THR A 15 13.37 -24.75 -4.18
CA THR A 15 13.89 -25.41 -5.41
C THR A 15 13.97 -24.42 -6.58
N LEU A 16 13.06 -23.45 -6.67
CA LEU A 16 13.09 -22.39 -7.70
C LEU A 16 14.22 -21.37 -7.48
N ILE A 17 14.53 -21.05 -6.23
CA ILE A 17 15.64 -20.14 -5.88
C ILE A 17 17.01 -20.79 -6.15
N SER A 18 17.13 -22.09 -5.87
CA SER A 18 18.36 -22.86 -6.13
C SER A 18 18.70 -22.99 -7.62
N ASN A 19 17.68 -23.05 -8.49
CA ASN A 19 17.87 -23.19 -9.93
C ASN A 19 18.22 -21.87 -10.65
N ASN A 20 17.90 -20.72 -10.07
CA ASN A 20 18.30 -19.41 -10.59
C ASN A 20 19.73 -19.00 -10.19
N ALA A 21 20.25 -19.52 -9.08
CA ALA A 21 21.63 -19.24 -8.64
C ALA A 21 22.71 -19.96 -9.49
N ASN A 22 22.35 -20.99 -10.27
CA ASN A 22 23.30 -21.81 -11.03
C ASN A 22 23.47 -21.40 -12.51
N LYS A 23 22.94 -20.25 -12.95
CA LYS A 23 23.08 -19.78 -14.35
C LYS A 23 24.03 -18.62 -14.59
N THR A 24 24.73 -18.13 -13.57
CA THR A 24 25.75 -17.08 -13.72
C THR A 24 26.97 -17.44 -12.91
N ASN A 25 27.92 -18.18 -13.50
CA ASN A 25 29.36 -18.09 -13.21
C ASN A 25 30.18 -19.05 -14.08
N SER A 26 30.71 -18.53 -15.20
CA SER A 26 31.78 -19.15 -15.99
C SER A 26 32.81 -18.09 -16.38
N ALA A 27 33.72 -17.71 -15.48
CA ALA A 27 35.04 -17.16 -15.85
C ALA A 27 35.99 -17.14 -14.63
N LYS A 28 37.16 -17.76 -14.79
CA LYS A 28 38.29 -17.82 -13.83
C LYS A 28 39.30 -16.66 -14.06
N PRO A 29 40.27 -16.43 -13.15
CA PRO A 29 40.73 -15.09 -12.77
C PRO A 29 42.10 -14.67 -13.35
N GLY A 30 42.34 -13.36 -13.39
CA GLY A 30 43.64 -12.73 -13.66
C GLY A 30 43.92 -11.54 -12.74
N LYS A 31 45.14 -11.50 -12.18
CA LYS A 31 45.68 -10.56 -11.17
C LYS A 31 45.92 -9.14 -11.71
N GLY A 32 45.87 -8.12 -10.84
CA GLY A 32 46.53 -6.83 -11.10
C GLY A 32 46.14 -5.72 -10.11
N LYS A 33 47.15 -5.03 -9.54
CA LYS A 33 47.04 -3.95 -8.54
C LYS A 33 46.78 -2.56 -9.17
N ALA A 34 46.26 -1.66 -8.32
CA ALA A 34 46.61 -0.23 -8.14
C ALA A 34 45.65 0.89 -8.63
N SER A 35 45.29 1.73 -7.65
CA SER A 35 45.23 3.21 -7.62
C SER A 35 44.05 4.00 -8.20
N MET A 36 43.44 4.78 -7.29
CA MET A 36 42.81 6.12 -7.36
C MET A 36 42.48 6.74 -8.74
N ASN A 37 41.21 7.09 -8.97
CA ASN A 37 40.73 8.49 -8.97
C ASN A 37 39.21 8.59 -9.18
N GLU A 38 38.68 9.71 -8.67
CA GLU A 38 37.30 10.22 -8.74
C GLU A 38 36.68 10.20 -10.15
N THR A 39 35.39 9.90 -10.25
CA THR A 39 34.33 10.84 -10.72
C THR A 39 32.95 10.18 -10.80
N SER A 40 31.96 11.02 -10.52
CA SER A 40 30.51 10.89 -10.50
C SER A 40 29.83 10.55 -11.85
N SER A 41 28.55 10.15 -11.76
CA SER A 41 27.53 9.96 -12.82
C SER A 41 27.61 8.60 -13.55
N SER A 42 26.54 7.90 -13.93
CA SER A 42 25.09 8.14 -13.86
C SER A 42 24.38 6.79 -14.11
N ASN A 43 23.41 6.41 -13.28
CA ASN A 43 22.42 5.37 -13.63
C ASN A 43 21.15 6.05 -14.21
N SER A 44 21.34 7.00 -15.13
CA SER A 44 20.28 7.57 -15.97
C SER A 44 20.05 6.77 -17.26
N ASP A 45 20.92 5.81 -17.58
CA ASP A 45 21.02 5.29 -18.95
C ASP A 45 20.15 4.06 -19.22
N LYS A 46 19.15 3.80 -18.37
CA LYS A 46 18.08 2.81 -18.62
C LYS A 46 16.66 3.39 -18.66
N ALA A 47 16.50 4.70 -18.42
CA ALA A 47 15.23 5.40 -18.61
C ALA A 47 15.10 6.06 -20.00
N GLN A 48 16.19 6.18 -20.75
CA GLN A 48 16.21 6.80 -22.10
C GLN A 48 15.98 5.79 -23.25
N SER A 49 15.39 4.62 -22.98
CA SER A 49 15.11 3.59 -24.01
C SER A 49 13.63 3.55 -24.44
N TYR A 50 12.74 4.30 -23.78
CA TYR A 50 11.31 4.33 -24.09
C TYR A 50 10.83 5.66 -24.71
N ILE A 51 11.66 6.71 -24.69
CA ILE A 51 11.31 8.04 -25.24
C ILE A 51 11.76 8.19 -26.72
N ASP A 52 12.75 7.44 -27.19
CA ASP A 52 13.27 7.57 -28.57
C ASP A 52 12.50 6.76 -29.63
N LYS A 53 11.35 6.17 -29.29
CA LYS A 53 10.51 5.43 -30.26
C LYS A 53 9.28 6.20 -30.76
N PHE A 54 9.06 7.44 -30.29
CA PHE A 54 7.90 8.25 -30.67
C PHE A 54 8.22 9.51 -31.49
N MET A 55 9.48 9.81 -31.78
CA MET A 55 9.86 11.10 -32.42
C MET A 55 10.69 11.00 -33.69
N ASN A 56 10.59 9.94 -34.50
CA ASN A 56 11.18 9.92 -35.85
C ASN A 56 10.44 8.97 -36.80
N THR A 57 9.62 9.50 -37.70
CA THR A 57 9.29 8.82 -38.97
C THR A 57 9.48 9.80 -40.14
N PRO A 58 10.35 9.50 -41.13
CA PRO A 58 10.65 10.42 -42.22
C PRO A 58 9.50 10.64 -43.20
N GLN A 59 9.31 11.90 -43.59
CA GLN A 59 8.59 12.31 -44.78
C GLN A 59 9.29 11.83 -46.07
N SER A 60 8.45 11.47 -47.06
CA SER A 60 8.72 11.24 -48.50
C SER A 60 9.07 9.81 -48.92
N GLN A 61 8.19 9.15 -49.70
CA GLN A 61 8.10 9.30 -51.15
C GLN A 61 6.88 8.57 -51.78
N ARG A 62 6.00 9.39 -52.35
CA ARG A 62 5.33 9.32 -53.67
C ARG A 62 4.58 8.04 -54.08
N ARG A 63 3.29 8.25 -54.39
CA ARG A 63 2.83 8.08 -55.78
C ARG A 63 1.96 9.25 -56.23
N ASN A 64 2.41 9.87 -57.31
CA ASN A 64 1.68 10.83 -58.13
C ASN A 64 0.38 10.21 -58.65
N LEU A 65 -0.72 10.93 -58.51
CA LEU A 65 -1.74 11.08 -59.55
C LEU A 65 -2.38 12.45 -59.36
N SER A 66 -1.78 13.43 -60.02
CA SER A 66 -2.47 14.67 -60.36
C SER A 66 -3.53 14.32 -61.40
N GLN A 67 -4.79 14.33 -60.98
CA GLN A 67 -5.91 14.57 -61.88
C GLN A 67 -6.80 15.63 -61.26
N HIS A 68 -6.79 16.81 -61.88
CA HIS A 68 -7.83 17.81 -61.73
C HIS A 68 -9.17 17.18 -62.12
N HIS A 69 -10.00 16.84 -61.14
CA HIS A 69 -11.42 16.75 -61.36
C HIS A 69 -12.03 18.10 -60.97
N THR A 70 -12.32 18.89 -62.00
CA THR A 70 -13.27 19.99 -61.95
C THR A 70 -14.58 19.49 -61.33
N PRO A 71 -15.25 20.28 -60.47
CA PRO A 71 -16.57 19.91 -59.96
C PRO A 71 -17.54 19.82 -61.14
N PRO A 72 -18.40 18.79 -61.21
CA PRO A 72 -19.42 18.75 -62.24
C PRO A 72 -20.35 19.95 -62.03
N THR A 73 -20.50 20.76 -63.07
CA THR A 73 -21.58 21.76 -63.15
C THR A 73 -22.90 21.08 -62.84
N PRO A 74 -23.75 21.65 -61.97
CA PRO A 74 -25.03 21.03 -61.64
C PRO A 74 -25.90 21.05 -62.90
N PRO A 75 -26.63 19.96 -63.21
CA PRO A 75 -27.65 20.02 -64.23
C PRO A 75 -28.71 21.02 -63.77
N GLU A 76 -28.90 22.01 -64.62
CA GLU A 76 -29.96 23.00 -64.58
C GLU A 76 -31.30 22.27 -64.66
N ASN A 77 -31.88 21.94 -63.51
CA ASN A 77 -33.29 21.60 -63.38
C ASN A 77 -33.78 22.17 -62.05
N LEU A 78 -34.56 23.25 -62.17
CA LEU A 78 -35.40 23.79 -61.12
C LEU A 78 -36.40 22.72 -60.67
N HIS A 79 -36.07 22.01 -59.59
CA HIS A 79 -37.05 21.52 -58.63
C HIS A 79 -36.65 22.05 -57.26
N ASP A 80 -37.42 23.05 -56.83
CA ASP A 80 -37.77 23.39 -55.46
C ASP A 80 -36.84 22.86 -54.35
N ARG A 81 -35.71 23.55 -54.14
CA ARG A 81 -34.82 23.30 -52.99
C ARG A 81 -35.27 24.08 -51.77
N THR A 82 -36.40 23.70 -51.21
CA THR A 82 -36.72 24.10 -49.82
C THR A 82 -37.07 22.93 -48.91
N THR A 83 -36.92 21.67 -49.35
CA THR A 83 -37.31 20.52 -48.51
C THR A 83 -36.40 19.28 -48.58
N ASP A 84 -35.27 19.31 -49.30
CA ASP A 84 -34.45 18.10 -49.46
C ASP A 84 -33.39 18.00 -48.36
N ASN A 85 -33.54 17.01 -47.47
CA ASN A 85 -32.65 16.81 -46.33
C ASN A 85 -31.30 16.27 -46.81
N ALA A 86 -30.25 17.09 -46.71
CA ALA A 86 -28.90 16.74 -47.12
C ALA A 86 -28.32 15.55 -46.34
N CYS A 87 -28.84 15.24 -45.14
CA CYS A 87 -28.50 14.02 -44.39
C CYS A 87 -28.86 12.72 -45.13
N HIS A 88 -29.74 12.77 -46.14
CA HIS A 88 -30.21 11.58 -46.85
C HIS A 88 -29.24 11.09 -47.95
N TYR A 89 -28.26 11.93 -48.33
CA TYR A 89 -27.40 11.70 -49.48
C TYR A 89 -25.91 11.59 -49.12
N THR A 90 -25.54 11.79 -47.86
CA THR A 90 -24.13 11.80 -47.41
C THR A 90 -23.94 11.03 -46.11
N ASP A 91 -22.90 10.20 -46.03
CA ASP A 91 -22.37 9.63 -44.78
C ASP A 91 -21.60 10.72 -44.00
N TYR A 92 -22.29 11.81 -43.65
CA TYR A 92 -21.69 12.99 -43.04
C TYR A 92 -21.21 12.73 -41.61
N CYS A 93 -21.96 11.94 -40.85
CA CYS A 93 -21.60 11.54 -39.49
C CYS A 93 -20.88 10.18 -39.50
N SER A 94 -19.67 10.14 -38.95
CA SER A 94 -18.88 8.91 -38.83
C SER A 94 -19.36 8.04 -37.67
N ASN A 95 -18.85 6.80 -37.62
CA ASN A 95 -19.01 5.88 -36.48
C ASN A 95 -20.45 5.65 -35.99
N GLY A 96 -21.42 5.66 -36.92
CA GLY A 96 -22.83 5.43 -36.62
C GLY A 96 -23.57 6.64 -36.03
N GLY A 97 -22.96 7.84 -36.06
CA GLY A 97 -23.64 9.08 -35.68
C GLY A 97 -24.88 9.36 -36.53
N SER A 98 -25.89 9.99 -35.92
CA SER A 98 -27.14 10.37 -36.61
C SER A 98 -27.06 11.81 -37.10
N CYS A 99 -27.34 12.03 -38.39
CA CYS A 99 -27.35 13.36 -38.99
C CYS A 99 -28.72 14.04 -38.84
N SER A 100 -28.70 15.32 -38.50
CA SER A 100 -29.87 16.21 -38.48
C SER A 100 -29.56 17.50 -39.24
N GLN A 101 -30.55 18.07 -39.91
CA GLN A 101 -30.43 19.34 -40.63
C GLN A 101 -31.43 20.34 -40.06
N ASP A 102 -30.98 21.57 -39.78
CA ASP A 102 -31.84 22.65 -39.30
C ASP A 102 -32.53 23.42 -40.44
N ILE A 103 -33.35 24.42 -40.11
CA ILE A 103 -34.09 25.23 -41.11
C ILE A 103 -33.19 26.15 -41.94
N SER A 104 -31.98 26.45 -41.44
CA SER A 104 -30.95 27.24 -42.12
C SER A 104 -30.17 26.39 -43.12
N GLY A 105 -30.26 25.07 -43.00
CA GLY A 105 -29.58 24.07 -43.82
C GLY A 105 -28.30 23.54 -43.17
N ASP A 106 -28.00 23.91 -41.93
CA ASP A 106 -26.80 23.47 -41.19
C ASP A 106 -26.96 22.02 -40.71
N LEU A 107 -25.88 21.25 -40.83
CA LEU A 107 -25.84 19.84 -40.46
C LEU A 107 -25.23 19.66 -39.07
N THR A 108 -25.90 18.88 -38.24
CA THR A 108 -25.44 18.50 -36.90
C THR A 108 -25.49 16.99 -36.71
N CYS A 109 -24.39 16.43 -36.21
CA CYS A 109 -24.31 15.02 -35.84
C CYS A 109 -24.64 14.80 -34.37
N SER A 110 -25.45 13.78 -34.09
CA SER A 110 -25.63 13.20 -32.76
C SER A 110 -24.82 11.91 -32.69
N CYS A 111 -23.71 11.92 -31.96
CA CYS A 111 -22.79 10.79 -31.88
C CYS A 111 -23.31 9.65 -31.00
N VAL A 112 -22.99 8.43 -31.39
CA VAL A 112 -23.21 7.23 -30.57
C VAL A 112 -22.19 7.21 -29.42
N GLY A 113 -22.51 6.55 -28.32
CA GLY A 113 -21.62 6.43 -27.15
C GLY A 113 -20.20 5.98 -27.54
N GLY A 114 -19.20 6.65 -26.98
CA GLY A 114 -17.78 6.45 -27.31
C GLY A 114 -17.23 7.39 -28.38
N TRP A 115 -18.06 8.20 -29.04
CA TRP A 115 -17.63 9.18 -30.04
C TRP A 115 -18.11 10.60 -29.73
N THR A 116 -17.34 11.59 -30.18
CA THR A 116 -17.58 13.02 -30.05
C THR A 116 -17.04 13.77 -31.29
N GLY A 117 -17.15 15.10 -31.27
CA GLY A 117 -16.76 15.99 -32.36
C GLY A 117 -17.87 16.21 -33.39
N ASP A 118 -17.70 17.22 -34.24
CA ASP A 118 -18.75 17.73 -35.14
C ASP A 118 -19.30 16.67 -36.11
N ILE A 119 -18.47 15.69 -36.47
CA ILE A 119 -18.81 14.59 -37.37
C ILE A 119 -18.53 13.20 -36.76
N CYS A 120 -18.44 13.10 -35.43
CA CYS A 120 -18.27 11.83 -34.70
C CYS A 120 -16.99 11.04 -35.04
N THR A 121 -15.89 11.74 -35.29
CA THR A 121 -14.57 11.15 -35.61
C THR A 121 -13.62 11.09 -34.41
N GLU A 122 -13.96 11.73 -33.29
CA GLU A 122 -13.13 11.78 -32.09
C GLU A 122 -13.64 10.77 -31.07
N GLU A 123 -12.76 10.01 -30.44
CA GLU A 123 -13.16 9.12 -29.35
C GLU A 123 -13.51 9.95 -28.11
N LYS A 124 -14.63 9.61 -27.46
CA LYS A 124 -15.01 10.22 -26.19
C LYS A 124 -14.18 9.58 -25.08
N VAL A 125 -13.24 10.34 -24.53
CA VAL A 125 -12.45 9.94 -23.35
C VAL A 125 -13.22 10.33 -22.09
N ASN A 126 -13.45 9.39 -21.16
CA ASN A 126 -13.91 9.79 -19.83
C ASN A 126 -12.73 10.34 -19.03
N LEU A 127 -12.98 11.40 -18.29
CA LEU A 127 -11.98 12.07 -17.47
C LEU A 127 -12.47 12.10 -16.04
N CYS A 128 -11.58 11.79 -15.11
CA CYS A 128 -11.81 12.14 -13.72
C CYS A 128 -11.60 13.64 -13.56
N ALA A 129 -12.64 14.34 -13.11
CA ALA A 129 -12.59 15.79 -12.89
C ALA A 129 -11.64 16.15 -11.74
N GLU A 130 -11.12 17.38 -11.77
CA GLU A 130 -10.32 17.88 -10.66
C GLU A 130 -11.10 17.89 -9.33
N ASN A 131 -10.46 17.47 -8.24
CA ASN A 131 -11.06 17.50 -6.91
C ASN A 131 -10.01 17.63 -5.79
N VAL A 132 -10.50 17.82 -4.57
CA VAL A 132 -9.70 17.76 -3.34
C VAL A 132 -10.27 16.66 -2.46
N ASP A 133 -9.41 15.76 -1.97
CA ASP A 133 -9.83 14.71 -1.06
C ASP A 133 -9.85 15.17 0.41
N ASN A 134 -10.21 14.25 1.31
CA ASN A 134 -10.35 14.52 2.74
C ASN A 134 -9.02 14.85 3.45
N LEU A 135 -7.87 14.57 2.81
CA LEU A 135 -6.53 14.88 3.32
C LEU A 135 -5.89 16.07 2.59
N TYR A 136 -6.73 16.87 1.92
CA TYR A 136 -6.37 18.10 1.23
C TYR A 136 -5.36 17.92 0.08
N THR A 137 -5.36 16.76 -0.57
CA THR A 137 -4.60 16.55 -1.81
C THR A 137 -5.43 16.99 -3.00
N TYR A 138 -4.84 17.84 -3.85
CA TYR A 138 -5.46 18.33 -5.08
C TYR A 138 -5.17 17.37 -6.24
N TRP A 139 -6.20 16.71 -6.76
CA TRP A 139 -6.12 15.82 -7.91
C TRP A 139 -6.48 16.58 -9.18
N ASN A 140 -5.55 16.66 -10.13
CA ASN A 140 -5.79 17.28 -11.45
C ASN A 140 -6.67 16.38 -12.33
N THR A 141 -7.34 16.97 -13.31
CA THR A 141 -8.04 16.22 -14.36
C THR A 141 -7.15 15.13 -14.94
N THR A 142 -7.64 13.89 -14.92
CA THR A 142 -6.87 12.69 -15.32
C THR A 142 -7.70 11.82 -16.25
N GLU A 143 -7.07 11.27 -17.29
CA GLU A 143 -7.73 10.37 -18.24
C GLU A 143 -8.16 9.06 -17.58
N GLU A 144 -9.25 8.48 -18.06
CA GLU A 144 -9.71 7.17 -17.62
C GLU A 144 -8.62 6.10 -17.71
N SER A 145 -8.75 5.08 -16.87
CA SER A 145 -7.81 3.98 -16.73
C SER A 145 -6.35 4.37 -16.42
N THR A 146 -6.13 5.59 -15.93
CA THR A 146 -4.80 6.12 -15.62
C THR A 146 -4.57 6.25 -14.12
N LEU A 147 -3.37 5.91 -13.66
CA LEU A 147 -2.92 6.15 -12.30
C LEU A 147 -2.28 7.55 -12.19
N SER A 148 -2.86 8.41 -11.36
CA SER A 148 -2.27 9.70 -11.01
C SER A 148 -1.39 9.54 -9.78
N THR A 149 -0.20 10.13 -9.80
CA THR A 149 0.77 10.07 -8.70
C THR A 149 1.29 11.47 -8.40
N LEU A 150 1.24 11.86 -7.13
CA LEU A 150 1.66 13.16 -6.63
C LEU A 150 2.65 12.99 -5.47
N VAL A 151 3.43 14.01 -5.17
CA VAL A 151 4.24 14.05 -3.94
C VAL A 151 3.31 14.29 -2.76
N CYS A 152 3.57 13.64 -1.62
CA CYS A 152 2.79 13.87 -0.40
C CYS A 152 2.83 15.36 -0.01
N ASN A 153 1.70 15.90 0.44
CA ASN A 153 1.58 17.29 0.88
C ASN A 153 2.13 17.52 2.30
N GLY A 154 2.52 18.76 2.62
CA GLY A 154 2.83 19.20 3.98
C GLY A 154 4.06 18.55 4.63
N GLU A 155 3.86 18.00 5.83
CA GLU A 155 4.92 17.38 6.65
C GLU A 155 5.12 15.88 6.38
N TYR A 156 4.71 15.42 5.21
CA TYR A 156 4.84 14.02 4.79
C TYR A 156 5.92 13.88 3.72
N VAL A 157 6.54 12.70 3.65
CA VAL A 157 7.50 12.32 2.61
C VAL A 157 6.97 11.14 1.81
N GLY A 158 7.38 11.07 0.55
CA GLY A 158 7.00 10.01 -0.39
C GLY A 158 6.00 10.49 -1.44
N TYR A 159 5.09 9.61 -1.84
CA TYR A 159 4.10 9.88 -2.88
C TYR A 159 2.71 9.34 -2.51
N VAL A 160 1.68 9.96 -3.05
CA VAL A 160 0.28 9.54 -2.99
C VAL A 160 -0.17 9.20 -4.40
N SER A 161 -1.00 8.17 -4.56
CA SER A 161 -1.54 7.79 -5.86
C SER A 161 -3.06 7.64 -5.82
N ARG A 162 -3.71 7.77 -6.98
CA ARG A 162 -5.16 7.58 -7.13
C ARG A 162 -5.47 7.15 -8.55
N TYR A 163 -6.35 6.16 -8.70
CA TYR A 163 -6.69 5.62 -10.01
C TYR A 163 -7.96 6.28 -10.56
N CYS A 164 -7.91 6.68 -11.83
CA CYS A 164 -9.09 7.10 -12.57
C CYS A 164 -9.68 5.88 -13.27
N SER A 165 -10.91 5.48 -12.91
CA SER A 165 -11.58 4.33 -13.50
C SER A 165 -11.92 4.53 -14.98
N SER A 166 -12.26 3.45 -15.68
CA SER A 166 -12.75 3.49 -17.08
C SER A 166 -14.06 4.26 -17.27
N GLU A 167 -14.74 4.64 -16.18
CA GLU A 167 -15.98 5.42 -16.22
C GLU A 167 -15.74 6.91 -15.94
N GLY A 168 -14.48 7.34 -15.78
CA GLY A 168 -14.14 8.72 -15.40
C GLY A 168 -14.46 9.05 -13.94
N ASN A 169 -14.55 8.03 -13.08
CA ASN A 169 -14.73 8.20 -11.63
C ASN A 169 -13.40 7.95 -10.91
N TRP A 170 -13.06 8.85 -9.98
CA TRP A 170 -11.93 8.66 -9.08
C TRP A 170 -12.19 7.51 -8.11
N GLU A 171 -11.23 6.59 -7.99
CA GLU A 171 -11.21 5.61 -6.90
C GLU A 171 -10.74 6.25 -5.57
N GLU A 172 -10.63 5.46 -4.50
CA GLU A 172 -10.06 5.95 -3.24
C GLU A 172 -8.55 6.23 -3.40
N PRO A 173 -8.02 7.32 -2.81
CA PRO A 173 -6.61 7.62 -2.85
C PRO A 173 -5.80 6.67 -1.95
N ASN A 174 -4.56 6.43 -2.35
CA ASN A 174 -3.60 5.57 -1.67
C ASN A 174 -2.45 6.42 -1.11
N TYR A 175 -2.43 6.53 0.22
CA TYR A 175 -1.46 7.20 1.06
C TYR A 175 -0.45 6.23 1.72
N SER A 176 -0.40 4.96 1.32
CA SER A 176 0.48 3.95 1.92
C SER A 176 1.97 4.28 1.78
N ASN A 177 2.31 5.16 0.83
CA ASN A 177 3.65 5.69 0.61
C ASN A 177 3.85 7.12 1.15
N CYS A 178 2.91 7.63 1.97
CA CYS A 178 3.03 8.91 2.66
C CYS A 178 3.29 8.70 4.16
N THR A 179 4.52 9.01 4.59
CA THR A 179 4.92 8.93 5.99
C THR A 179 5.25 10.32 6.52
N SER A 180 4.76 10.66 7.71
CA SER A 180 5.09 11.88 8.45
C SER A 180 6.60 11.95 8.65
N LYS A 181 7.20 13.14 8.45
CA LYS A 181 8.65 13.35 8.65
C LYS A 181 9.13 12.94 10.06
N SER A 182 8.29 13.12 11.07
CA SER A 182 8.57 12.68 12.45
C SER A 182 8.72 11.16 12.55
N ILE A 183 7.79 10.38 11.98
CA ILE A 183 7.86 8.91 11.97
C ILE A 183 8.98 8.41 11.06
N GLN A 184 9.23 9.09 9.94
CA GLN A 184 10.38 8.81 9.09
C GLN A 184 11.71 9.01 9.85
N HIS A 185 11.80 10.02 10.71
CA HIS A 185 12.96 10.22 11.58
C HIS A 185 13.14 9.07 12.58
N ILE A 186 12.06 8.59 13.21
CA ILE A 186 12.11 7.41 14.10
C ILE A 186 12.62 6.18 13.34
N LYS A 187 12.17 5.97 12.10
CA LYS A 187 12.68 4.88 11.25
C LYS A 187 14.19 4.99 11.00
N GLU A 188 14.71 6.20 10.80
CA GLU A 188 16.14 6.43 10.62
C GLU A 188 16.93 6.18 11.90
N GLN A 189 16.45 6.63 13.06
CA GLN A 189 17.04 6.32 14.37
C GLN A 189 17.06 4.81 14.64
N THR A 190 15.97 4.12 14.29
CA THR A 190 15.89 2.66 14.40
C THR A 190 16.94 1.97 13.53
N ALA A 191 17.14 2.42 12.28
CA ALA A 191 18.19 1.89 11.41
C ALA A 191 19.60 2.13 11.98
N GLN A 192 19.84 3.27 12.65
CA GLN A 192 21.12 3.55 13.31
C GLN A 192 21.35 2.59 14.49
N LEU A 193 20.34 2.39 15.34
CA LEU A 193 20.37 1.40 16.44
C LEU A 193 20.73 0.00 15.91
N LEU A 194 20.04 -0.45 14.86
CA LEU A 194 20.28 -1.78 14.26
C LEU A 194 21.68 -1.94 13.66
N SER A 195 22.27 -0.85 13.17
CA SER A 195 23.62 -0.88 12.61
C SER A 195 24.74 -0.93 13.66
N GLY A 196 24.39 -0.84 14.96
CA GLY A 196 25.35 -0.70 16.05
C GLY A 196 26.07 0.66 16.07
N TYR A 197 25.55 1.64 15.31
CA TYR A 197 26.04 3.01 15.38
C TYR A 197 25.61 3.63 16.70
N SER A 198 26.56 4.11 17.49
CA SER A 198 26.31 4.69 18.81
C SER A 198 25.76 6.12 18.67
N ALA A 199 24.53 6.26 18.19
CA ALA A 199 23.69 7.37 18.61
C ALA A 199 23.29 7.12 20.08
N ASN A 200 22.90 8.14 20.83
CA ASN A 200 22.31 7.95 22.17
C ASN A 200 20.92 7.26 22.12
N ASP A 201 20.54 6.75 20.95
CA ASP A 201 19.26 6.11 20.69
C ASP A 201 19.26 4.72 21.35
N SER A 202 18.45 4.58 22.38
CA SER A 202 18.15 3.30 23.01
C SER A 202 16.73 2.87 22.65
N VAL A 203 16.44 1.57 22.74
CA VAL A 203 15.10 1.02 22.44
C VAL A 203 14.00 1.81 23.17
N ILE A 204 14.22 2.16 24.45
CA ILE A 204 13.23 2.89 25.24
C ILE A 204 12.96 4.30 24.68
N ILE A 205 13.99 5.01 24.19
CA ILE A 205 13.83 6.37 23.62
C ILE A 205 13.05 6.29 22.31
N ILE A 206 13.40 5.36 21.42
CA ILE A 206 12.71 5.19 20.13
C ILE A 206 11.23 4.84 20.34
N LEU A 207 10.95 3.93 21.29
CA LEU A 207 9.57 3.57 21.64
C LEU A 207 8.81 4.76 22.25
N ASP A 208 9.42 5.52 23.16
CA ASP A 208 8.79 6.67 23.80
C ASP A 208 8.49 7.80 22.80
N ASP A 209 9.45 8.13 21.92
CA ASP A 209 9.24 9.14 20.88
C ASP A 209 8.12 8.74 19.91
N LEU A 210 8.07 7.47 19.51
CA LEU A 210 7.01 6.96 18.62
C LEU A 210 5.64 6.89 19.32
N GLU A 211 5.59 6.48 20.59
CA GLU A 211 4.38 6.55 21.41
C GLU A 211 3.86 7.99 21.48
N ASN A 212 4.73 8.94 21.79
CA ASN A 212 4.38 10.35 21.89
C ASN A 212 3.84 10.89 20.55
N ILE A 213 4.43 10.50 19.41
CA ILE A 213 3.94 10.91 18.09
C ILE A 213 2.55 10.32 17.81
N THR A 214 2.37 9.01 18.03
CA THR A 214 1.12 8.30 17.71
C THR A 214 -0.04 8.68 18.64
N ARG A 215 0.25 9.04 19.90
CA ARG A 215 -0.74 9.51 20.86
C ARG A 215 -1.30 10.88 20.52
N ASN A 216 -0.44 11.78 20.04
CA ASN A 216 -0.80 13.18 19.79
C ASN A 216 -1.27 13.45 18.35
N ASN A 217 -1.01 12.53 17.42
CA ASN A 217 -1.44 12.66 16.05
C ASN A 217 -2.86 12.08 15.86
N ASN A 218 -3.81 12.95 15.55
CA ASN A 218 -5.20 12.55 15.32
C ASN A 218 -5.49 12.11 13.88
N GLU A 219 -4.50 12.17 12.98
CA GLU A 219 -4.65 11.91 11.54
C GLU A 219 -3.45 11.08 11.02
N LEU A 220 -3.27 9.88 11.60
CA LEU A 220 -2.27 8.92 11.09
C LEU A 220 -2.70 8.40 9.72
N ARG A 221 -1.82 8.53 8.73
CA ARG A 221 -2.06 8.00 7.38
C ARG A 221 -1.66 6.52 7.30
N SER A 222 -2.09 5.84 6.26
CA SER A 222 -1.72 4.43 6.01
C SER A 222 -0.20 4.23 6.00
N GLY A 223 0.57 5.15 5.40
CA GLY A 223 2.03 5.11 5.44
C GLY A 223 2.64 5.29 6.84
N ASP A 224 2.00 6.07 7.72
CA ASP A 224 2.42 6.21 9.13
C ASP A 224 2.22 4.91 9.91
N LEU A 225 1.07 4.26 9.75
CA LEU A 225 0.74 3.00 10.41
C LEU A 225 1.67 1.87 9.95
N LEU A 226 1.90 1.78 8.63
CA LEU A 226 2.81 0.83 8.03
C LEU A 226 4.24 1.05 8.52
N THR A 227 4.70 2.31 8.54
CA THR A 227 6.06 2.63 8.98
C THR A 227 6.26 2.39 10.46
N SER A 228 5.29 2.77 11.30
CA SER A 228 5.33 2.53 12.75
C SER A 228 5.37 1.03 13.05
N SER A 229 4.57 0.23 12.33
CA SER A 229 4.59 -1.24 12.45
C SER A 229 5.90 -1.85 12.01
N ALA A 230 6.53 -1.31 10.96
CA ALA A 230 7.85 -1.75 10.52
C ALA A 230 8.93 -1.43 11.58
N VAL A 231 8.91 -0.23 12.16
CA VAL A 231 9.78 0.15 13.29
C VAL A 231 9.60 -0.81 14.46
N LEU A 232 8.36 -1.13 14.84
CA LEU A 232 8.09 -2.08 15.92
C LEU A 232 8.61 -3.49 15.61
N ASN A 233 8.47 -3.98 14.37
CA ASN A 233 9.03 -5.27 13.97
C ASN A 233 10.57 -5.28 14.04
N ASP A 234 11.20 -4.20 13.62
CA ASP A 234 12.65 -4.06 13.65
C ASP A 234 13.17 -4.02 15.09
N ILE A 235 12.49 -3.30 15.98
CA ILE A 235 12.77 -3.30 17.42
C ILE A 235 12.54 -4.70 18.01
N ALA A 236 11.44 -5.37 17.68
CA ALA A 236 11.14 -6.72 18.15
C ALA A 236 12.26 -7.73 17.80
N LYS A 237 12.74 -7.70 16.55
CA LYS A 237 13.89 -8.51 16.09
C LYS A 237 15.20 -8.15 16.78
N TYR A 238 15.38 -6.87 17.10
CA TYR A 238 16.57 -6.41 17.79
C TYR A 238 16.62 -6.94 19.23
N VAL A 239 15.51 -6.79 19.97
CA VAL A 239 15.46 -7.17 21.39
C VAL A 239 15.50 -8.68 21.62
N THR A 240 15.03 -9.50 20.68
CA THR A 240 15.17 -10.97 20.78
C THR A 240 16.63 -11.43 20.84
N ASN A 241 17.57 -10.60 20.36
CA ASN A 241 19.01 -10.87 20.43
C ASN A 241 19.74 -10.05 21.52
N HIS A 242 19.03 -9.18 22.25
CA HIS A 242 19.58 -8.28 23.28
C HIS A 242 18.66 -8.24 24.52
N THR A 243 18.22 -9.42 24.96
CA THR A 243 17.22 -9.57 26.02
C THR A 243 17.69 -9.02 27.37
N GLU A 244 19.00 -8.91 27.59
CA GLU A 244 19.61 -8.33 28.79
C GLU A 244 19.27 -6.84 29.02
N ASN A 245 18.82 -6.14 27.97
CA ASN A 245 18.45 -4.73 28.05
C ASN A 245 16.94 -4.51 28.06
N LEU A 246 16.14 -5.58 28.15
CA LEU A 246 14.68 -5.49 28.22
C LEU A 246 14.22 -5.03 29.61
N SER A 247 13.26 -4.12 29.65
CA SER A 247 12.66 -3.62 30.89
C SER A 247 11.14 -3.63 30.85
N VAL A 248 10.51 -3.62 32.04
CA VAL A 248 9.05 -3.54 32.17
C VAL A 248 8.51 -2.24 31.57
N ASP A 249 9.25 -1.12 31.69
CA ASP A 249 8.87 0.16 31.11
C ASP A 249 8.76 0.08 29.57
N GLN A 250 9.67 -0.64 28.91
CA GLN A 250 9.57 -0.85 27.47
C GLN A 250 8.33 -1.64 27.07
N LEU A 251 7.91 -2.63 27.89
CA LEU A 251 6.68 -3.39 27.64
C LEU A 251 5.43 -2.50 27.77
N GLU A 252 5.40 -1.61 28.76
CA GLU A 252 4.31 -0.64 28.96
C GLU A 252 4.20 0.38 27.83
N ILE A 253 5.33 0.94 27.38
CA ILE A 253 5.37 1.88 26.25
C ILE A 253 4.97 1.16 24.97
N PHE A 254 5.51 -0.04 24.72
CA PHE A 254 5.15 -0.85 23.56
C PHE A 254 3.65 -1.15 23.51
N GLY A 255 3.04 -1.53 24.65
CA GLY A 255 1.60 -1.75 24.75
C GLY A 255 0.80 -0.48 24.44
N SER A 256 1.22 0.68 24.95
CA SER A 256 0.56 1.98 24.71
C SER A 256 0.67 2.40 23.23
N LEU A 257 1.83 2.18 22.60
CA LEU A 257 2.01 2.42 21.17
C LEU A 257 1.11 1.50 20.32
N CYS A 258 1.03 0.20 20.65
CA CYS A 258 0.10 -0.70 19.97
C CYS A 258 -1.35 -0.27 20.14
N ASP A 259 -1.72 0.20 21.34
CA ASP A 259 -3.05 0.75 21.63
C ASP A 259 -3.38 1.95 20.74
N ASN A 260 -2.46 2.92 20.64
CA ASN A 260 -2.61 4.10 19.76
C ASN A 260 -2.80 3.70 18.29
N LEU A 261 -2.05 2.70 17.80
CA LEU A 261 -2.15 2.23 16.41
C LEU A 261 -3.46 1.46 16.14
N LEU A 262 -4.02 0.80 17.14
CA LEU A 262 -5.27 0.02 17.07
C LEU A 262 -6.54 0.85 17.32
N ASP A 263 -6.39 2.14 17.61
CA ASP A 263 -7.51 3.07 17.79
C ASP A 263 -8.47 3.04 16.59
N GLU A 264 -9.78 3.11 16.86
CA GLU A 264 -10.83 3.05 15.82
C GLU A 264 -10.71 4.14 14.77
N ARG A 265 -10.11 5.29 15.11
CA ARG A 265 -9.81 6.40 14.18
C ARG A 265 -8.92 5.96 13.01
N ASN A 266 -8.10 4.93 13.22
CA ASN A 266 -7.16 4.42 12.22
C ASN A 266 -7.78 3.35 11.30
N HIS A 267 -9.08 3.04 11.43
CA HIS A 267 -9.73 1.96 10.66
C HIS A 267 -9.61 2.12 9.15
N GLN A 268 -9.90 3.31 8.60
CA GLN A 268 -9.82 3.57 7.17
C GLN A 268 -8.37 3.47 6.63
N PRO A 269 -7.36 4.11 7.25
CA PRO A 269 -5.96 3.89 6.89
C PRO A 269 -5.50 2.42 6.92
N TRP A 270 -5.99 1.62 7.86
CA TRP A 270 -5.72 0.18 7.89
C TRP A 270 -6.42 -0.58 6.75
N GLU A 271 -7.67 -0.24 6.43
CA GLU A 271 -8.40 -0.83 5.30
C GLU A 271 -7.68 -0.53 3.97
N GLU A 272 -7.14 0.67 3.81
CA GLU A 272 -6.31 1.04 2.66
C GLU A 272 -5.09 0.10 2.49
N LEU A 273 -4.31 -0.13 3.55
CA LEU A 273 -3.15 -1.04 3.52
C LEU A 273 -3.55 -2.49 3.20
N ASN A 274 -4.71 -2.93 3.68
CA ASN A 274 -5.22 -4.27 3.40
C ASN A 274 -5.59 -4.44 1.92
N ASN A 275 -6.17 -3.41 1.30
CA ASN A 275 -6.54 -3.43 -0.12
C ASN A 275 -5.30 -3.47 -1.02
N GLU A 276 -4.21 -2.84 -0.60
CA GLU A 276 -2.91 -2.86 -1.29
C GLU A 276 -2.13 -4.18 -1.10
N GLY A 277 -2.53 -5.02 -0.14
CA GLY A 277 -1.78 -6.22 0.24
C GLY A 277 -0.43 -5.91 0.89
N THR A 278 -0.22 -4.68 1.39
CA THR A 278 1.05 -4.19 1.93
C THR A 278 1.20 -4.48 3.42
N GLY A 279 0.91 -5.72 3.83
CA GLY A 279 1.24 -6.20 5.17
C GLY A 279 0.42 -5.66 6.32
N GLY A 280 -0.53 -4.73 6.10
CA GLY A 280 -1.65 -4.30 6.96
C GLY A 280 -1.49 -4.45 8.48
N VAL A 281 -2.61 -4.71 9.17
CA VAL A 281 -2.58 -4.94 10.63
C VAL A 281 -1.77 -6.18 11.00
N THR A 282 -1.55 -7.10 10.05
CA THR A 282 -0.73 -8.30 10.24
C THR A 282 0.71 -7.99 10.61
N SER A 283 1.27 -6.87 10.12
CA SER A 283 2.63 -6.46 10.48
C SER A 283 2.71 -6.05 11.94
N LEU A 284 1.70 -5.34 12.46
CA LEU A 284 1.60 -4.99 13.88
C LEU A 284 1.48 -6.25 14.75
N VAL A 285 0.62 -7.20 14.38
CA VAL A 285 0.46 -8.47 15.11
C VAL A 285 1.77 -9.27 15.15
N GLY A 286 2.51 -9.27 14.04
CA GLY A 286 3.86 -9.87 13.97
C GLY A 286 4.81 -9.24 14.97
N ALA A 287 4.88 -7.91 15.02
CA ALA A 287 5.71 -7.17 15.96
C ALA A 287 5.34 -7.46 17.42
N VAL A 288 4.04 -7.46 17.75
CA VAL A 288 3.56 -7.80 19.10
C VAL A 288 3.99 -9.20 19.50
N THR A 289 3.83 -10.17 18.60
CA THR A 289 4.21 -11.57 18.87
C THR A 289 5.71 -11.69 19.12
N GLU A 290 6.53 -11.10 18.26
CA GLU A 290 7.99 -11.20 18.35
C GLU A 290 8.55 -10.45 19.57
N PHE A 291 8.05 -9.24 19.85
CA PHE A 291 8.50 -8.42 20.97
C PHE A 291 8.15 -9.07 22.32
N THR A 292 6.92 -9.54 22.47
CA THR A 292 6.44 -10.13 23.74
C THR A 292 7.07 -11.49 24.02
N ASN A 293 7.39 -12.28 22.98
CA ASN A 293 8.15 -13.52 23.15
C ASN A 293 9.56 -13.27 23.69
N ALA A 294 10.19 -12.12 23.40
CA ALA A 294 11.51 -11.82 23.96
C ALA A 294 11.50 -11.71 25.50
N PHE A 295 10.36 -11.30 26.10
CA PHE A 295 10.20 -11.25 27.55
C PHE A 295 10.12 -12.63 28.20
N THR A 296 9.78 -13.68 27.46
CA THR A 296 9.68 -15.02 28.05
C THR A 296 11.03 -15.57 28.47
N ASP A 297 12.14 -15.01 28.01
CA ASP A 297 13.49 -15.42 28.43
C ASP A 297 13.97 -14.63 29.65
N VAL A 298 13.51 -13.38 29.81
CA VAL A 298 13.96 -12.41 30.82
C VAL A 298 13.28 -12.59 32.17
N LEU A 299 12.01 -12.99 32.17
CA LEU A 299 11.24 -13.08 33.41
C LEU A 299 11.74 -14.19 34.33
N ASP A 300 11.69 -13.94 35.64
CA ASP A 300 11.93 -14.99 36.63
C ASP A 300 10.79 -16.03 36.60
N ASP A 301 11.10 -17.21 37.13
CA ASP A 301 10.16 -18.32 37.24
C ASP A 301 8.94 -17.90 38.08
N GLU A 302 7.74 -18.29 37.63
CA GLU A 302 6.44 -18.01 38.28
C GLU A 302 6.04 -16.53 38.36
N ILE A 303 6.70 -15.65 37.59
CA ILE A 303 6.27 -14.25 37.39
C ILE A 303 5.47 -14.14 36.08
N SER A 304 4.36 -13.40 36.12
CA SER A 304 3.71 -12.85 34.92
C SER A 304 3.44 -11.36 35.03
N LEU A 305 3.69 -10.65 33.93
CA LEU A 305 3.40 -9.24 33.72
C LEU A 305 2.17 -9.10 32.82
N VAL A 306 1.35 -8.10 33.12
CA VAL A 306 0.16 -7.76 32.34
C VAL A 306 0.21 -6.28 32.01
N VAL A 307 0.10 -5.96 30.73
CA VAL A 307 -0.10 -4.60 30.21
C VAL A 307 -1.49 -4.55 29.61
N ALA A 308 -2.41 -3.86 30.27
CA ALA A 308 -3.79 -3.68 29.82
C ALA A 308 -4.00 -2.24 29.34
N LYS A 309 -4.52 -2.09 28.12
CA LYS A 309 -4.86 -0.82 27.47
C LYS A 309 -6.29 -0.90 26.89
N GLU A 310 -6.73 0.14 26.19
CA GLU A 310 -8.11 0.19 25.71
C GLU A 310 -8.42 -0.84 24.60
N ASN A 311 -7.46 -1.06 23.69
CA ASN A 311 -7.65 -1.89 22.49
C ASN A 311 -6.80 -3.17 22.51
N ILE A 312 -5.87 -3.30 23.47
CA ILE A 312 -4.94 -4.42 23.58
C ILE A 312 -4.63 -4.77 25.03
N VAL A 313 -4.47 -6.07 25.29
CA VAL A 313 -3.96 -6.64 26.54
C VAL A 313 -2.83 -7.57 26.20
N ILE A 314 -1.69 -7.38 26.83
CA ILE A 314 -0.51 -8.23 26.68
C ILE A 314 -0.24 -8.89 28.02
N GLU A 315 -0.11 -10.21 28.03
CA GLU A 315 0.33 -10.96 29.20
C GLU A 315 1.51 -11.85 28.83
N VAL A 316 2.61 -11.68 29.57
CA VAL A 316 3.85 -12.45 29.40
C VAL A 316 4.27 -13.03 30.73
N GLY A 317 4.80 -14.24 30.74
CA GLY A 317 5.23 -14.88 31.99
C GLY A 317 6.01 -16.17 31.81
N LYS A 318 6.57 -16.68 32.90
CA LYS A 318 7.05 -18.06 33.02
C LYS A 318 6.23 -18.75 34.08
N ALA A 319 5.61 -19.88 33.74
CA ALA A 319 4.76 -20.55 34.70
C ALA A 319 4.92 -22.07 34.66
N SER A 320 4.90 -22.65 35.86
CA SER A 320 4.83 -24.09 36.13
C SER A 320 3.36 -24.39 36.49
N LEU A 321 2.48 -24.29 35.49
CA LEU A 321 1.04 -24.32 35.76
C LEU A 321 0.35 -25.59 35.27
N ASP A 322 -0.60 -26.06 36.08
CA ASP A 322 -1.55 -27.09 35.71
C ASP A 322 -2.55 -26.58 34.63
N GLU A 323 -2.92 -25.29 34.70
CA GLU A 323 -3.76 -24.58 33.74
C GLU A 323 -3.47 -23.06 33.75
N ILE A 324 -3.28 -22.42 32.59
CA ILE A 324 -3.17 -20.96 32.42
C ILE A 324 -4.47 -20.45 31.79
N VAL A 325 -5.08 -19.42 32.37
CA VAL A 325 -6.28 -18.76 31.83
C VAL A 325 -5.93 -17.35 31.38
N VAL A 326 -6.18 -17.05 30.11
CA VAL A 326 -5.88 -15.75 29.50
C VAL A 326 -7.18 -15.10 28.98
N PRO A 327 -7.41 -13.80 29.20
CA PRO A 327 -6.59 -12.90 30.02
C PRO A 327 -6.79 -13.15 31.53
N ASP A 328 -5.75 -12.90 32.34
CA ASP A 328 -5.89 -12.90 33.80
C ASP A 328 -6.77 -11.73 34.29
N ARG A 329 -8.06 -12.01 34.46
CA ARG A 329 -9.07 -11.03 34.90
C ARG A 329 -8.87 -10.51 36.32
N LEU A 330 -7.99 -11.11 37.11
CA LEU A 330 -7.67 -10.62 38.45
C LEU A 330 -6.60 -9.52 38.41
N LYS A 331 -5.82 -9.47 37.33
CA LYS A 331 -4.72 -8.51 37.13
C LYS A 331 -5.12 -7.31 36.26
N THR A 332 -6.37 -7.26 35.80
CA THR A 332 -6.92 -6.13 35.06
C THR A 332 -8.25 -5.67 35.66
N SER A 333 -8.48 -4.36 35.61
CA SER A 333 -9.72 -3.72 36.04
C SER A 333 -10.58 -3.22 34.88
N ASP A 334 -10.19 -3.46 33.62
CA ASP A 334 -10.90 -2.90 32.47
C ASP A 334 -12.20 -3.66 32.18
N SER A 335 -13.29 -2.90 32.08
CA SER A 335 -14.65 -3.43 31.91
C SER A 335 -14.82 -4.31 30.67
N TRP A 336 -14.21 -3.95 29.54
CA TRP A 336 -14.32 -4.73 28.32
C TRP A 336 -13.65 -6.11 28.43
N ILE A 337 -12.67 -6.26 29.32
CA ILE A 337 -12.01 -7.54 29.61
C ILE A 337 -12.84 -8.34 30.61
N SER A 338 -13.37 -7.70 31.67
CA SER A 338 -14.24 -8.38 32.63
C SER A 338 -15.51 -8.92 31.98
N ASP A 339 -16.05 -8.21 31.00
CA ASP A 339 -17.31 -8.51 30.32
C ASP A 339 -17.13 -9.43 29.10
N SER A 340 -15.90 -9.58 28.61
CA SER A 340 -15.59 -10.46 27.47
C SER A 340 -15.96 -11.91 27.79
N ALA A 341 -16.62 -12.62 26.87
CA ALA A 341 -16.83 -14.06 26.99
C ALA A 341 -15.63 -14.88 26.49
N THR A 342 -14.68 -14.23 25.81
CA THR A 342 -13.53 -14.89 25.20
C THR A 342 -12.47 -15.16 26.27
N GLU A 343 -12.00 -16.41 26.34
CA GLU A 343 -10.91 -16.85 27.21
C GLU A 343 -10.14 -17.99 26.52
N ILE A 344 -8.86 -18.11 26.82
CA ILE A 344 -8.04 -19.24 26.42
C ILE A 344 -7.58 -19.98 27.68
N LYS A 345 -7.77 -21.30 27.68
CA LYS A 345 -7.31 -22.20 28.75
C LYS A 345 -6.21 -23.12 28.22
N LEU A 346 -4.97 -22.88 28.65
CA LEU A 346 -3.81 -23.70 28.29
C LEU A 346 -3.56 -24.72 29.40
N LYS A 347 -3.65 -26.02 29.07
CA LYS A 347 -3.52 -27.12 30.04
C LYS A 347 -2.11 -27.71 30.08
N LYS A 348 -1.71 -28.24 31.23
CA LYS A 348 -0.42 -28.89 31.51
C LYS A 348 0.03 -29.94 30.49
N ASN A 349 -0.89 -30.68 29.88
CA ASN A 349 -0.54 -31.74 28.92
C ASN A 349 0.06 -31.20 27.61
N ILE A 350 -0.01 -29.89 27.37
CA ILE A 350 0.62 -29.20 26.25
C ILE A 350 2.05 -28.75 26.60
N CYS A 351 2.33 -28.47 27.88
CA CYS A 351 3.58 -27.88 28.37
C CYS A 351 4.18 -28.75 29.49
N SER A 352 5.23 -29.54 29.18
CA SER A 352 5.94 -30.31 30.20
C SER A 352 7.00 -29.46 30.88
N GLY A 353 6.77 -29.06 32.13
CA GLY A 353 7.71 -28.27 32.94
C GLY A 353 7.45 -26.76 32.89
N LEU A 354 8.40 -25.99 33.43
CA LEU A 354 8.34 -24.53 33.42
C LEU A 354 8.37 -24.03 31.97
N THR A 355 7.33 -23.30 31.57
CA THR A 355 7.18 -22.82 30.19
C THR A 355 6.95 -21.31 30.18
N GLY A 356 7.73 -20.61 29.35
CA GLY A 356 7.49 -19.23 29.01
C GLY A 356 6.27 -19.11 28.11
N PHE A 357 5.39 -18.15 28.39
CA PHE A 357 4.21 -17.89 27.59
C PHE A 357 4.10 -16.40 27.29
N SER A 358 3.62 -16.11 26.09
CA SER A 358 3.12 -14.81 25.69
C SER A 358 1.71 -14.98 25.17
N SER A 359 0.85 -14.04 25.54
CA SER A 359 -0.52 -14.00 25.06
C SER A 359 -0.96 -12.57 24.86
N THR A 360 -1.80 -12.37 23.84
CA THR A 360 -2.31 -11.05 23.51
C THR A 360 -3.79 -11.14 23.21
N PHE A 361 -4.53 -10.18 23.76
CA PHE A 361 -5.95 -10.03 23.59
C PHE A 361 -6.22 -8.70 22.92
N TYR A 362 -6.99 -8.71 21.84
CA TYR A 362 -7.30 -7.52 21.07
C TYR A 362 -8.79 -7.24 21.11
N ARG A 363 -9.19 -5.98 21.31
CA ARG A 363 -10.59 -5.58 21.40
C ARG A 363 -11.29 -5.54 20.05
N ASN A 364 -10.64 -4.93 19.05
CA ASN A 364 -11.27 -4.57 17.76
C ASN A 364 -10.48 -5.06 16.52
N ILE A 365 -9.38 -5.81 16.70
CA ILE A 365 -8.47 -6.15 15.59
C ILE A 365 -9.13 -6.94 14.46
N SER A 366 -10.18 -7.73 14.75
CA SER A 366 -10.93 -8.48 13.76
C SER A 366 -11.53 -7.59 12.66
N ASN A 367 -11.84 -6.33 12.99
CA ASN A 367 -12.39 -5.36 12.04
C ASN A 367 -11.31 -4.78 11.12
N LEU A 368 -10.04 -4.99 11.47
CA LEU A 368 -8.85 -4.50 10.76
C LEU A 368 -8.19 -5.58 9.92
N PHE A 369 -8.59 -6.85 10.03
CA PHE A 369 -8.06 -7.91 9.18
C PHE A 369 -8.66 -7.84 7.77
N PRO A 370 -7.86 -8.15 6.72
CA PRO A 370 -8.38 -8.25 5.37
C PRO A 370 -9.56 -9.24 5.29
N LYS A 371 -10.68 -8.79 4.70
CA LYS A 371 -11.93 -9.57 4.63
C LYS A 371 -11.75 -10.94 3.96
N TYR A 372 -10.79 -11.08 3.03
CA TYR A 372 -10.48 -12.34 2.36
C TYR A 372 -9.83 -13.39 3.29
N LEU A 373 -9.21 -12.99 4.41
CA LEU A 373 -8.67 -13.90 5.41
C LEU A 373 -9.76 -14.46 6.34
N ILE A 374 -10.88 -13.74 6.48
CA ILE A 374 -11.98 -14.10 7.39
C ILE A 374 -12.96 -15.07 6.72
N GLN A 375 -13.10 -15.01 5.38
CA GLN A 375 -14.07 -15.84 4.64
C GLN A 375 -13.70 -17.32 4.48
N ASN A 376 -12.49 -17.73 4.91
CA ASN A 376 -12.01 -19.12 4.82
C ASN A 376 -11.76 -19.78 6.19
N GLY A 377 -12.28 -19.19 7.29
CA GLY A 377 -12.12 -19.67 8.66
C GLY A 377 -13.20 -20.63 9.11
#